data_AF-A0A1C4KRS9-F1
#
_entry.id   AF-A0A1C4KRS9-F1
#
_cell.length_a   1.000
_cell.length_b   1.000
_cell.length_c   1.000
_cell.angle_alpha   90.00
_cell.angle_beta   90.00
_cell.angle_gamma   90.00
#
_symmetry.space_group_name_H-M   'P 1'
#
loop_
_entity.id
_entity.type
_entity.pdbx_description
1 polymer ?
#
loop_
_entity_poly.entity_id
_entity_poly.type
_entity_poly.pdbx_seq_one_letter_code
_entity_poly.pdbx_strand_id
1 'polypeptide(L)'
;MRRTAFTTTVAALTTAGILLALSACSSRPDDSNDDGHDHVTLMRQTTHGVRWQLDAWESGQGLCLAVDGPGGPDDTLGSKGSGACTFSAPTKKNPDNSFWFAGTVPGSPEGTTGIAYGPVPPQTARVEVATHLTVPAVPLPAGHHLPRARVWWSIDTPGASTGQLLPNPRPITSSGRPLPLQAY
;
A
#
# COMPACT_ATOMS: atom_id res chain seq x y z
N MET A 1 28.74 26.37 -59.58
CA MET A 1 28.40 25.80 -60.90
C MET A 1 28.20 24.30 -60.73
N ARG A 2 27.08 23.76 -61.26
CA ARG A 2 26.75 22.33 -61.51
C ARG A 2 26.60 21.41 -60.28
N ARG A 3 25.67 20.46 -60.20
CA ARG A 3 24.36 20.15 -60.80
C ARG A 3 23.85 18.92 -60.00
N THR A 4 22.58 18.96 -59.58
CA THR A 4 21.58 17.87 -59.46
C THR A 4 22.00 16.39 -59.37
N ALA A 5 21.39 15.65 -58.41
CA ALA A 5 20.41 14.57 -58.72
C ALA A 5 19.67 14.06 -57.47
N PHE A 6 18.34 13.94 -57.60
CA PHE A 6 17.41 13.27 -56.69
C PHE A 6 17.39 11.77 -56.97
N THR A 7 17.17 10.94 -55.94
CA THR A 7 16.56 9.62 -56.14
C THR A 7 15.64 9.31 -54.97
N THR A 8 14.35 9.40 -55.26
CA THR A 8 13.24 9.01 -54.41
C THR A 8 12.98 7.52 -54.66
N THR A 9 13.02 6.69 -53.62
CA THR A 9 12.53 5.30 -53.71
C THR A 9 11.42 5.12 -52.68
N VAL A 10 10.18 5.12 -53.16
CA VAL A 10 8.99 4.71 -52.40
C VAL A 10 8.87 3.20 -52.57
N ALA A 11 8.98 2.45 -51.48
CA ALA A 11 8.62 1.04 -51.44
C ALA A 11 7.35 0.90 -50.60
N ALA A 12 6.22 0.75 -51.30
CA ALA A 12 4.96 0.27 -50.74
C ALA A 12 4.85 -1.23 -51.03
N LEU A 13 4.64 -2.04 -50.00
CA LEU A 13 4.06 -3.39 -50.08
C LEU A 13 3.32 -3.66 -48.77
N THR A 14 1.99 -3.47 -48.72
CA THR A 14 0.94 -4.50 -48.87
C THR A 14 1.03 -5.70 -47.92
N THR A 15 0.22 -5.62 -46.86
CA THR A 15 -0.72 -6.62 -46.33
C THR A 15 -0.24 -8.06 -46.09
N ALA A 16 -0.22 -8.43 -44.80
CA ALA A 16 -0.70 -9.73 -44.34
C ALA A 16 -1.45 -9.50 -43.01
N GLY A 17 -2.75 -9.79 -43.03
CA GLY A 17 -3.59 -9.75 -41.84
C GLY A 17 -3.16 -10.83 -40.85
N ILE A 18 -3.01 -10.43 -39.59
CA ILE A 18 -3.13 -11.32 -38.46
C ILE A 18 -4.19 -10.71 -37.55
N LEU A 19 -5.42 -11.20 -37.72
CA LEU A 19 -6.45 -11.11 -36.68
C LEU A 19 -5.99 -12.01 -35.54
N LEU A 20 -5.15 -11.48 -34.65
CA LEU A 20 -4.94 -12.05 -33.33
C LEU A 20 -6.22 -11.80 -32.55
N ALA A 21 -7.15 -12.76 -32.67
CA ALA A 21 -8.12 -13.05 -31.64
C ALA A 21 -7.34 -13.46 -30.39
N LEU A 22 -6.88 -12.45 -29.64
CA LEU A 22 -6.61 -12.63 -28.24
C LEU A 22 -7.98 -12.83 -27.61
N SER A 23 -8.33 -14.12 -27.53
CA SER A 23 -9.24 -14.65 -26.52
C SER A 23 -9.10 -13.78 -25.28
N ALA A 24 -10.21 -13.19 -24.88
CA ALA A 24 -10.39 -12.68 -23.54
C ALA A 24 -9.90 -13.76 -22.58
N CYS A 25 -8.66 -13.61 -22.10
CA CYS A 25 -8.36 -13.99 -20.73
C CYS A 25 -9.17 -13.01 -19.91
N SER A 26 -10.45 -13.32 -19.76
CA SER A 26 -11.22 -12.91 -18.61
C SER A 26 -10.40 -13.38 -17.42
N SER A 27 -9.58 -12.49 -16.88
CA SER A 27 -9.11 -12.61 -15.52
C SER A 27 -10.39 -12.81 -14.71
N ARG A 28 -10.64 -14.07 -14.36
CA ARG A 28 -11.67 -14.46 -13.41
C ARG A 28 -11.45 -13.51 -12.22
N PRO A 29 -12.43 -12.66 -11.85
CA PRO A 29 -12.34 -11.99 -10.57
C PRO A 29 -12.10 -13.11 -9.56
N ASP A 30 -10.97 -13.07 -8.87
CA ASP A 30 -10.74 -14.00 -7.77
C ASP A 30 -11.89 -13.79 -6.80
N ASP A 31 -12.77 -14.79 -6.74
CA ASP A 31 -13.78 -14.96 -5.72
C ASP A 31 -13.05 -15.14 -4.38
N SER A 32 -12.77 -14.05 -3.69
CA SER A 32 -12.30 -14.10 -2.31
C SER A 32 -13.02 -13.04 -1.48
N ASN A 33 -14.07 -13.53 -0.79
CA ASN A 33 -14.70 -12.95 0.41
C ASN A 33 -15.23 -11.52 0.25
N ASP A 34 -16.37 -11.44 -0.43
CA ASP A 34 -17.17 -10.23 -0.54
C ASP A 34 -17.99 -10.01 0.74
N ASP A 35 -17.38 -9.36 1.74
CA ASP A 35 -18.09 -8.76 2.88
C ASP A 35 -18.92 -7.52 2.45
N GLY A 36 -19.13 -7.30 1.14
CA GLY A 36 -19.77 -6.11 0.57
C GLY A 36 -18.88 -4.85 0.63
N HIS A 37 -17.62 -4.99 1.02
CA HIS A 37 -16.65 -3.90 1.08
C HIS A 37 -15.55 -4.12 0.06
N ASP A 38 -15.63 -3.31 -1.00
CA ASP A 38 -14.63 -3.16 -2.03
C ASP A 38 -13.31 -2.65 -1.40
N HIS A 39 -12.31 -3.52 -1.32
CA HIS A 39 -11.03 -3.25 -0.66
C HIS A 39 -9.87 -3.34 -1.66
N VAL A 40 -8.77 -2.67 -1.33
CA VAL A 40 -7.55 -2.63 -2.13
C VAL A 40 -6.40 -3.20 -1.32
N THR A 41 -5.76 -4.23 -1.86
CA THR A 41 -4.52 -4.77 -1.27
C THR A 41 -3.33 -3.85 -1.54
N LEU A 42 -2.75 -3.32 -0.47
CA LEU A 42 -1.56 -2.46 -0.50
C LEU A 42 -0.27 -3.26 -0.56
N MET A 43 -0.24 -4.41 0.12
CA MET A 43 0.93 -5.28 0.20
C MET A 43 0.50 -6.72 0.51
N ARG A 44 1.21 -7.70 -0.05
CA ARG A 44 1.14 -9.11 0.34
C ARG A 44 2.52 -9.59 0.80
N GLN A 45 2.56 -10.39 1.85
CA GLN A 45 3.81 -10.90 2.42
C GLN A 45 3.63 -12.34 2.95
N THR A 46 4.76 -12.99 3.20
CA THR A 46 4.80 -14.27 3.91
C THR A 46 5.85 -14.18 5.00
N THR A 47 5.45 -14.46 6.24
CA THR A 47 6.34 -14.37 7.40
C THR A 47 6.23 -15.68 8.18
N HIS A 48 7.37 -16.36 8.37
CA HIS A 48 7.44 -17.70 8.99
C HIS A 48 6.43 -18.72 8.42
N GLY A 49 6.22 -18.71 7.10
CA GLY A 49 5.30 -19.63 6.42
C GLY A 49 3.82 -19.23 6.46
N VAL A 50 3.48 -18.09 7.08
CA VAL A 50 2.11 -17.56 7.09
C VAL A 50 1.99 -16.43 6.07
N ARG A 51 1.06 -16.57 5.14
CA ARG A 51 0.63 -15.52 4.21
C ARG A 51 -0.27 -14.53 4.94
N TRP A 52 -0.06 -13.27 4.65
CA TRP A 52 -0.89 -12.18 5.11
C TRP A 52 -0.81 -11.02 4.12
N GLN A 53 -1.73 -10.07 4.24
CA GLN A 53 -1.75 -8.88 3.42
C GLN A 53 -2.17 -7.66 4.23
N LEU A 54 -1.82 -6.47 3.73
CA LEU A 54 -2.29 -5.20 4.26
C LEU A 54 -3.29 -4.63 3.25
N ASP A 55 -4.53 -4.43 3.69
CA ASP A 55 -5.61 -3.92 2.86
C ASP A 55 -6.07 -2.53 3.32
N ALA A 56 -6.63 -1.79 2.36
CA ALA A 56 -7.29 -0.52 2.58
C ALA A 56 -8.70 -0.55 2.02
N TRP A 57 -9.66 0.00 2.75
CA TRP A 57 -11.02 0.21 2.23
C TRP A 57 -11.64 1.45 2.89
N GLU A 58 -12.58 2.07 2.19
CA GLU A 58 -13.41 3.11 2.78
C GLU A 58 -14.63 2.46 3.44
N SER A 59 -14.90 2.83 4.69
CA SER A 59 -16.14 2.45 5.39
C SER A 59 -16.99 3.68 5.63
N GLY A 60 -18.25 3.51 6.08
CA GLY A 60 -19.08 4.64 6.54
C GLY A 60 -18.48 5.43 7.72
N GLN A 61 -17.37 4.95 8.29
CA GLN A 61 -16.63 5.59 9.38
C GLN A 61 -15.30 6.22 8.90
N GLY A 62 -14.98 6.15 7.61
CA GLY A 62 -13.73 6.63 7.02
C GLY A 62 -12.81 5.50 6.57
N LEU A 63 -11.59 5.89 6.20
CA LEU A 63 -10.52 4.99 5.76
C LEU A 63 -10.18 3.96 6.85
N CYS A 64 -10.16 2.70 6.46
CA CYS A 64 -9.71 1.57 7.24
C CYS A 64 -8.44 0.97 6.65
N LEU A 65 -7.56 0.50 7.51
CA LEU A 65 -6.39 -0.30 7.17
C LEU A 65 -6.32 -1.50 8.11
N ALA A 66 -6.23 -2.70 7.56
CA ALA A 66 -6.10 -3.91 8.35
C ALA A 66 -5.11 -4.89 7.75
N VAL A 67 -4.49 -5.65 8.63
CA VAL A 67 -3.70 -6.81 8.24
C VAL A 67 -4.63 -8.01 8.21
N ASP A 68 -4.81 -8.61 7.04
CA ASP A 68 -5.60 -9.81 6.84
C ASP A 68 -4.70 -11.05 6.90
N GLY A 69 -5.11 -12.06 7.69
CA GLY A 69 -4.35 -13.25 8.04
C GLY A 69 -4.73 -13.77 9.44
N PRO A 70 -4.23 -14.95 9.86
CA PRO A 70 -3.27 -15.81 9.16
C PRO A 70 -3.93 -16.77 8.15
N GLY A 71 -3.23 -17.05 7.05
CA GLY A 71 -3.44 -18.24 6.22
C GLY A 71 -2.09 -18.88 5.86
N GLY A 72 -2.00 -20.20 5.76
CA GLY A 72 -0.83 -20.91 5.23
C GLY A 72 -0.58 -20.61 3.74
N PRO A 73 0.50 -21.14 3.14
CA PRO A 73 0.79 -20.94 1.71
C PRO A 73 -0.36 -21.40 0.80
N ASP A 74 -1.09 -22.42 1.25
CA ASP A 74 -2.19 -23.09 0.55
C ASP A 74 -3.59 -22.60 0.99
N ASP A 75 -3.68 -21.69 1.96
CA ASP A 75 -4.97 -21.18 2.46
C ASP A 75 -5.41 -19.93 1.71
N THR A 76 -6.72 -19.78 1.53
CA THR A 76 -7.32 -18.52 1.09
C THR A 76 -7.36 -17.54 2.27
N LEU A 77 -6.92 -16.30 2.03
CA LEU A 77 -6.96 -15.24 3.04
C LEU A 77 -8.44 -14.85 3.27
N GLY A 78 -8.90 -14.91 4.52
CA GLY A 78 -10.31 -14.63 4.83
C GLY A 78 -10.62 -14.23 6.27
N SER A 79 -9.64 -14.32 7.17
CA SER A 79 -9.78 -13.75 8.51
C SER A 79 -9.17 -12.35 8.49
N LYS A 80 -10.00 -11.30 8.54
CA LYS A 80 -9.47 -9.94 8.76
C LYS A 80 -8.83 -9.91 10.13
N GLY A 81 -7.51 -9.70 10.16
CA GLY A 81 -6.73 -9.66 11.38
C GLY A 81 -6.80 -8.29 12.05
N SER A 82 -5.78 -7.96 12.84
CA SER A 82 -5.69 -6.69 13.54
C SER A 82 -5.67 -5.50 12.58
N GLY A 83 -6.53 -4.51 12.85
CA GLY A 83 -6.65 -3.31 12.04
C GLY A 83 -7.36 -2.18 12.76
N ALA A 84 -7.35 -1.00 12.14
CA ALA A 84 -8.09 0.15 12.62
C ALA A 84 -8.86 0.82 11.47
N CYS A 85 -10.03 1.31 11.82
CA CYS A 85 -10.81 2.25 11.01
C CYS A 85 -10.72 3.64 11.66
N THR A 86 -11.24 4.68 11.00
CA THR A 86 -11.32 6.03 11.55
C THR A 86 -9.95 6.68 11.83
N PHE A 87 -8.95 6.44 10.97
CA PHE A 87 -7.72 7.25 10.98
C PHE A 87 -8.00 8.76 10.73
N SER A 88 -9.26 9.13 10.54
CA SER A 88 -9.82 10.46 10.33
C SER A 88 -10.37 11.18 11.55
N ALA A 89 -10.64 10.48 12.64
CA ALA A 89 -11.39 11.08 13.73
C ALA A 89 -10.70 10.85 15.08
N PRO A 90 -10.58 11.90 15.92
CA PRO A 90 -10.40 11.71 17.36
C PRO A 90 -11.55 10.82 17.84
N THR A 91 -11.24 9.58 18.23
CA THR A 91 -12.24 8.71 18.85
C THR A 91 -11.96 8.63 20.34
N LYS A 92 -13.00 8.31 21.13
CA LYS A 92 -12.82 8.03 22.56
C LYS A 92 -11.81 6.90 22.82
N LYS A 93 -11.59 6.02 21.84
CA LYS A 93 -10.61 4.92 21.89
C LYS A 93 -9.22 5.31 21.39
N ASN A 94 -9.10 6.46 20.74
CA ASN A 94 -7.87 7.00 20.18
C ASN A 94 -7.77 8.52 20.50
N PRO A 95 -7.63 8.89 21.79
CA PRO A 95 -7.69 10.27 22.24
C PRO A 95 -6.45 11.10 21.86
N ASP A 96 -5.35 10.43 21.53
CA ASP A 96 -4.09 11.02 21.06
C ASP A 96 -4.06 11.23 19.54
N ASN A 97 -5.13 10.85 18.83
CA ASN A 97 -5.20 10.86 17.37
C ASN A 97 -4.08 10.03 16.73
N SER A 98 -3.78 8.84 17.25
CA SER A 98 -2.83 7.93 16.64
C SER A 98 -3.27 7.60 15.21
N PHE A 99 -2.62 8.21 14.22
CA PHE A 99 -2.91 8.03 12.79
C PHE A 99 -2.29 6.76 12.19
N TRP A 100 -1.99 5.80 13.04
CA TRP A 100 -1.28 4.60 12.69
C TRP A 100 -1.64 3.48 13.67
N PHE A 101 -1.43 2.26 13.22
CA PHE A 101 -1.64 1.04 13.99
C PHE A 101 -0.33 0.28 14.09
N ALA A 102 -0.12 -0.40 15.21
CA ALA A 102 1.01 -1.29 15.43
C ALA A 102 0.51 -2.65 15.92
N GLY A 103 1.14 -3.72 15.46
CA GLY A 103 0.82 -5.08 15.88
C GLY A 103 1.98 -6.04 15.65
N THR A 104 1.73 -7.32 15.91
CA THR A 104 2.65 -8.40 15.54
C THR A 104 2.31 -8.88 14.13
N VAL A 105 3.32 -9.12 13.31
CA VAL A 105 3.12 -9.69 11.98
C VAL A 105 2.54 -11.12 12.10
N PRO A 106 1.50 -11.48 11.33
CA PRO A 106 0.99 -12.86 11.32
C PRO A 106 2.08 -13.90 11.03
N GLY A 107 2.09 -14.99 11.79
CA GLY A 107 3.11 -16.04 11.74
C GLY A 107 4.38 -15.74 12.54
N SER A 108 4.58 -14.51 13.00
CA SER A 108 5.68 -14.22 13.91
C SER A 108 5.46 -14.88 15.27
N PRO A 109 6.50 -15.51 15.85
CA PRO A 109 6.50 -15.82 17.27
C PRO A 109 6.17 -14.55 18.07
N GLU A 110 5.38 -14.67 19.13
CA GLU A 110 4.88 -13.51 19.87
C GLU A 110 6.01 -12.53 20.24
N GLY A 111 5.85 -11.27 19.85
CA GLY A 111 6.80 -10.18 20.17
C GLY A 111 8.09 -10.15 19.35
N THR A 112 8.27 -11.00 18.33
CA THR A 112 9.54 -11.04 17.56
C THR A 112 9.56 -10.15 16.32
N THR A 113 8.45 -10.01 15.59
CA THR A 113 8.35 -9.14 14.40
C THR A 113 7.11 -8.27 14.48
N GLY A 114 7.32 -6.97 14.62
CA GLY A 114 6.25 -5.97 14.61
C GLY A 114 5.89 -5.51 13.20
N ILE A 115 4.67 -5.03 13.02
CA ILE A 115 4.26 -4.22 11.87
C ILE A 115 3.68 -2.91 12.38
N ALA A 116 4.01 -1.81 11.72
CA ALA A 116 3.40 -0.51 11.94
C ALA A 116 2.97 0.09 10.59
N TYR A 117 1.81 0.73 10.52
CA TYR A 117 1.29 1.32 9.29
C TYR A 117 0.26 2.42 9.57
N GLY A 118 0.04 3.31 8.60
CA GLY A 118 -1.00 4.33 8.70
C GLY A 118 -1.12 5.20 7.45
N PRO A 119 -2.22 5.94 7.29
CA PRO A 119 -2.31 6.98 6.28
C PRO A 119 -1.49 8.21 6.67
N VAL A 120 -1.09 8.99 5.66
CA VAL A 120 -0.37 10.25 5.79
C VAL A 120 -0.82 11.25 4.71
N PRO A 121 -0.61 12.56 4.92
CA PRO A 121 -0.98 13.58 3.96
C PRO A 121 -0.39 13.32 2.55
N PRO A 122 -1.07 13.72 1.46
CA PRO A 122 -0.63 13.50 0.09
C PRO A 122 0.77 14.04 -0.26
N GLN A 123 1.22 15.05 0.47
CA GLN A 123 2.53 15.70 0.28
C GLN A 123 3.67 14.96 0.98
N THR A 124 3.36 13.93 1.77
CA THR A 124 4.35 13.15 2.51
C THR A 124 5.17 12.31 1.55
N ALA A 125 6.49 12.48 1.53
CA ALA A 125 7.36 11.62 0.73
C ALA A 125 7.87 10.43 1.56
N ARG A 126 8.14 10.66 2.84
CA ARG A 126 8.67 9.67 3.78
C ARG A 126 8.08 9.88 5.17
N VAL A 127 8.21 8.87 6.02
CA VAL A 127 7.77 8.90 7.42
C VAL A 127 8.93 8.45 8.29
N GLU A 128 9.29 9.28 9.26
CA GLU A 128 10.25 8.91 10.31
C GLU A 128 9.50 8.14 11.40
N VAL A 129 9.91 6.90 11.65
CA VAL A 129 9.21 5.97 12.56
C VAL A 129 10.05 5.68 13.82
N ALA A 130 11.36 5.91 13.74
CA ALA A 130 12.30 5.89 14.87
C ALA A 130 13.37 6.96 14.62
N THR A 131 14.17 7.32 15.63
CA THR A 131 15.19 8.38 15.55
C THR A 131 16.14 8.27 14.34
N HIS A 132 16.39 7.06 13.84
CA HIS A 132 17.25 6.82 12.67
C HIS A 132 16.60 5.95 11.60
N LEU A 133 15.27 5.83 11.62
CA LEU A 133 14.54 5.02 10.65
C LEU A 133 13.47 5.86 9.95
N THR A 134 13.61 5.95 8.62
CA THR A 134 12.67 6.64 7.74
C THR A 134 12.22 5.68 6.65
N VAL A 135 10.91 5.55 6.46
CA VAL A 135 10.29 4.69 5.45
C VAL A 135 9.61 5.52 4.36
N PRO A 136 9.57 5.07 3.10
CA PRO A 136 8.86 5.78 2.04
C PRO A 136 7.35 5.76 2.31
N ALA A 137 6.67 6.87 2.01
CA ALA A 137 5.22 6.89 1.89
C ALA A 137 4.85 6.63 0.44
N VAL A 138 3.89 5.76 0.17
CA VAL A 138 3.42 5.40 -1.17
C VAL A 138 2.01 5.96 -1.42
N PRO A 139 1.65 6.33 -2.68
CA PRO A 139 0.28 6.70 -2.99
C PRO A 139 -0.69 5.58 -2.67
N LEU A 140 -1.83 5.91 -2.05
CA LEU A 140 -2.96 4.99 -2.08
C LEU A 140 -3.40 4.81 -3.54
N PRO A 141 -3.62 3.56 -4.00
CA PRO A 141 -4.16 3.33 -5.33
C PRO A 141 -5.50 4.05 -5.49
N ALA A 142 -5.67 4.77 -6.61
CA ALA A 142 -6.92 5.45 -6.90
C ALA A 142 -8.00 4.43 -7.30
N GLY A 143 -9.24 4.64 -6.84
CA GLY A 143 -10.38 3.74 -7.09
C GLY A 143 -11.09 3.35 -5.80
N HIS A 144 -12.16 2.56 -5.90
CA HIS A 144 -12.80 1.89 -4.75
C HIS A 144 -13.21 2.85 -3.61
N HIS A 145 -13.60 4.08 -3.96
CA HIS A 145 -13.91 5.17 -3.03
C HIS A 145 -12.80 5.55 -2.05
N LEU A 146 -11.57 5.08 -2.28
CA LEU A 146 -10.42 5.44 -1.48
C LEU A 146 -10.05 6.90 -1.69
N PRO A 147 -9.65 7.58 -0.63
CA PRO A 147 -9.47 8.99 -0.72
C PRO A 147 -8.03 9.30 -1.15
N ARG A 148 -7.77 10.51 -1.64
CA ARG A 148 -6.42 10.89 -2.12
C ARG A 148 -5.50 11.07 -0.93
N ALA A 149 -4.86 9.99 -0.50
CA ALA A 149 -3.87 9.97 0.57
C ALA A 149 -2.60 9.22 0.14
N ARG A 150 -1.63 9.17 1.04
CA ARG A 150 -0.51 8.24 0.97
C ARG A 150 -0.54 7.34 2.19
N VAL A 151 0.07 6.19 2.11
CA VAL A 151 0.22 5.24 3.21
C VAL A 151 1.68 4.89 3.39
N TRP A 152 2.02 4.46 4.59
CA TRP A 152 3.34 3.90 4.90
C TRP A 152 3.14 2.63 5.72
N TRP A 153 4.16 1.77 5.70
CA TRP A 153 4.26 0.64 6.59
C TRP A 153 5.72 0.32 6.88
N SER A 154 5.97 -0.34 8.01
CA SER A 154 7.25 -0.89 8.40
C SER A 154 7.00 -2.28 8.99
N ILE A 155 7.79 -3.26 8.55
CA ILE A 155 7.87 -4.60 9.13
C ILE A 155 9.18 -4.67 9.89
N ASP A 156 9.21 -5.43 10.99
CA ASP A 156 10.39 -5.61 11.83
C ASP A 156 10.89 -4.26 12.34
N THR A 157 10.00 -3.44 12.92
CA THR A 157 10.39 -2.12 13.43
C THR A 157 11.29 -2.32 14.67
N PRO A 158 12.64 -2.18 14.58
CA PRO A 158 13.52 -2.66 15.65
C PRO A 158 13.68 -1.62 16.75
N GLY A 159 13.68 -2.08 18.01
CA GLY A 159 13.94 -1.27 19.19
C GLY A 159 15.36 -1.38 19.75
N ALA A 160 16.32 -2.01 19.05
CA ALA A 160 17.68 -2.19 19.58
C ALA A 160 18.85 -1.81 18.64
N SER A 161 18.67 -1.80 17.31
CA SER A 161 19.75 -1.48 16.35
C SER A 161 19.50 -0.25 15.47
N THR A 162 18.26 0.28 15.44
CA THR A 162 17.80 1.33 14.50
C THR A 162 17.32 2.61 15.18
N GLY A 163 17.41 2.69 16.51
CA GLY A 163 16.97 3.84 17.31
C GLY A 163 15.67 3.60 18.08
N GLN A 164 15.28 4.57 18.91
CA GLN A 164 14.06 4.51 19.72
C GLN A 164 12.84 4.79 18.84
N LEU A 165 11.81 3.93 18.92
CA LEU A 165 10.52 4.14 18.28
C LEU A 165 9.95 5.50 18.69
N LEU A 166 9.48 6.27 17.71
CA LEU A 166 8.80 7.52 18.00
C LEU A 166 7.39 7.20 18.54
N PRO A 167 6.92 7.89 19.60
CA PRO A 167 5.53 7.77 20.04
C PRO A 167 4.54 8.08 18.92
N ASN A 168 4.92 9.02 18.03
CA ASN A 168 4.17 9.38 16.83
C ASN A 168 5.13 9.40 15.63
N PRO A 169 4.86 8.59 14.58
CA PRO A 169 5.55 8.67 13.31
C PRO A 169 5.45 10.08 12.72
N ARG A 170 6.54 10.61 12.18
CA ARG A 170 6.62 11.99 11.69
C ARG A 170 6.65 12.02 10.16
N PRO A 171 5.59 12.51 9.50
CA PRO A 171 5.59 12.67 8.05
C PRO A 171 6.57 13.78 7.63
N ILE A 172 7.34 13.55 6.58
CA ILE A 172 8.32 14.51 6.04
C ILE A 172 8.18 14.65 4.51
N THR A 173 8.40 15.86 4.00
CA THR A 173 8.44 16.15 2.56
C THR A 173 9.68 15.55 1.89
N SER A 174 9.74 15.60 0.55
CA SER A 174 10.94 15.22 -0.21
C SER A 174 12.18 16.07 0.11
N SER A 175 11.99 17.29 0.62
CA SER A 175 13.05 18.17 1.10
C SER A 175 13.43 17.95 2.57
N GLY A 176 12.83 16.96 3.24
CA GLY A 176 13.09 16.66 4.66
C GLY A 176 12.40 17.60 5.65
N ARG A 177 11.45 18.43 5.20
CA ARG A 177 10.67 19.29 6.10
C ARG A 177 9.58 18.46 6.79
N PRO A 178 9.42 18.56 8.13
CA PRO A 178 8.29 17.96 8.82
C PRO A 178 6.96 18.51 8.32
N LEU A 179 5.97 17.63 8.21
CA LEU A 179 4.57 17.97 8.00
C LEU A 179 3.79 17.71 9.28
N PRO A 180 2.71 18.46 9.53
CA PRO A 180 1.80 18.13 10.62
C PRO A 180 1.21 16.73 10.39
N LEU A 181 1.08 15.98 11.48
CA LEU A 181 0.20 14.83 11.51
C LEU A 181 -1.23 15.36 11.36
N GLN A 182 -1.92 14.88 10.32
CA GLN A 182 -3.29 15.25 10.03
C GLN A 182 -4.11 13.97 9.90
N ALA A 183 -5.33 14.05 10.42
CA ALA A 183 -6.30 13.00 10.29
C ALA A 183 -6.75 12.81 8.84
N TYR A 184 -7.06 11.55 8.55
CA TYR A 184 -8.09 11.11 7.60
C TYR A 184 -9.25 12.12 7.41
#